data_AF-A0A946FTY9-F1
#
_entry.id   AF-A0A946FTY9-F1
#
_cell.length_a   1.000
_cell.length_b   1.000
_cell.length_c   1.000
_cell.angle_alpha   90.00
_cell.angle_beta   90.00
_cell.angle_gamma   90.00
#
_symmetry.space_group_name_H-M   'P 1'
#
loop_
_entity.id
_entity.type
_entity.pdbx_description
1 polymer ?
#
loop_
_entity_poly.entity_id
_entity_poly.type
_entity_poly.pdbx_seq_one_letter_code
_entity_poly.pdbx_strand_id
1 'polypeptide(L)'
;FNDSRFNPLSHDELKDTIIEVSILTCPQNLDYTDAKDLIAKLRPNIDGVMLKKHYKSATFLPQVWEQLKDPEIFLNHLCSKAGLSEDEWRSCDLNILIYQVQSFQEQL
;
A
#
# COMPACT_ATOMS: atom_id res chain seq x y z
N PHE A 1 -15.91 11.39 -5.56
CA PHE A 1 -16.47 12.54 -4.81
C PHE A 1 -15.65 12.93 -3.57
N ASN A 2 -15.07 11.99 -2.81
CA ASN A 2 -14.36 12.28 -1.54
C ASN A 2 -12.83 12.14 -1.59
N ASP A 3 -12.24 11.97 -2.77
CA ASP A 3 -10.79 11.95 -2.93
C ASP A 3 -10.29 13.39 -3.07
N SER A 4 -9.59 13.91 -2.05
CA SER A 4 -9.14 15.31 -2.01
C SER A 4 -8.08 15.68 -3.04
N ARG A 5 -7.54 14.69 -3.76
CA ARG A 5 -6.52 14.89 -4.81
C ARG A 5 -7.14 15.31 -6.14
N PHE A 6 -8.45 15.14 -6.30
CA PHE A 6 -9.17 15.39 -7.55
C PHE A 6 -10.43 16.22 -7.29
N ASN A 7 -10.91 16.92 -8.32
CA ASN A 7 -12.26 17.45 -8.29
C ASN A 7 -13.28 16.28 -8.27
N PRO A 8 -14.48 16.49 -7.72
CA PRO A 8 -15.51 15.46 -7.77
C PRO A 8 -15.88 15.08 -9.21
N LEU A 9 -15.97 13.77 -9.49
CA LEU A 9 -16.34 13.23 -10.79
C LEU A 9 -17.69 13.78 -11.27
N SER A 10 -17.75 14.32 -12.48
CA SER A 10 -18.98 14.79 -13.10
C SER A 10 -19.77 13.65 -13.76
N HIS A 11 -21.05 13.89 -14.04
CA HIS A 11 -21.89 12.91 -14.73
C HIS A 11 -21.39 12.60 -16.15
N ASP A 12 -20.86 13.61 -16.85
CA ASP A 12 -20.30 13.44 -18.18
C ASP A 12 -18.95 12.70 -18.19
N GLU A 13 -18.15 12.77 -17.13
CA GLU A 13 -16.90 11.98 -17.08
C GLU A 13 -17.17 10.50 -16.76
N LEU A 14 -18.32 10.19 -16.15
CA LEU A 14 -18.65 8.82 -15.75
C LEU A 14 -18.72 7.85 -16.94
N LYS A 15 -19.22 8.29 -18.09
CA LYS A 15 -19.31 7.48 -19.32
C LYS A 15 -17.94 7.08 -19.87
N ASP A 16 -16.90 7.83 -19.56
CA ASP A 16 -15.52 7.58 -20.00
C ASP A 16 -14.63 7.06 -18.86
N THR A 17 -15.23 6.78 -17.69
CA THR A 17 -14.51 6.27 -16.51
C THR A 17 -14.52 4.75 -16.50
N ILE A 18 -13.34 4.15 -16.40
CA ILE A 18 -13.19 2.71 -16.18
C ILE A 18 -13.25 2.45 -14.66
N ILE A 19 -14.19 1.62 -14.23
CA ILE A 19 -14.32 1.26 -12.82
C ILE A 19 -13.42 0.05 -12.52
N GLU A 20 -12.66 0.16 -11.43
CA GLU A 20 -11.89 -0.94 -10.83
C GLU A 20 -12.36 -1.17 -9.39
N VAL A 21 -12.59 -2.43 -9.03
CA VAL A 21 -12.91 -2.87 -7.67
C VAL A 21 -11.86 -3.86 -7.19
N SER A 22 -11.22 -3.51 -6.08
CA SER A 22 -10.25 -4.37 -5.39
C SER A 22 -10.89 -5.01 -4.15
N ILE A 23 -10.92 -6.34 -4.10
CA ILE A 23 -11.34 -7.11 -2.93
C ILE A 23 -10.11 -7.50 -2.12
N LEU A 24 -10.05 -7.05 -0.87
CA LEU A 24 -8.91 -7.25 0.02
C LEU A 24 -9.15 -8.43 0.97
N THR A 25 -8.13 -9.25 1.20
CA THR A 25 -8.14 -10.17 2.34
C THR A 25 -8.09 -9.38 3.66
N CYS A 26 -8.49 -10.01 4.77
CA CYS A 26 -8.31 -9.40 6.08
C CYS A 26 -6.82 -9.20 6.36
N PRO A 27 -6.33 -7.98 6.64
CA PRO A 27 -4.91 -7.75 6.91
C PRO A 27 -4.41 -8.57 8.10
N GLN A 28 -3.29 -9.25 7.91
CA GLN A 28 -2.63 -10.06 8.93
C GLN A 28 -1.34 -9.39 9.38
N ASN A 29 -1.01 -9.46 10.67
CA ASN A 29 0.29 -8.99 11.15
C ASN A 29 1.42 -9.77 10.46
N LEU A 30 2.44 -9.06 10.02
CA LEU A 30 3.68 -9.65 9.56
C LEU A 30 4.69 -9.58 10.70
N ASP A 31 4.91 -10.69 11.38
CA ASP A 31 5.92 -10.77 12.43
C ASP A 31 7.32 -10.81 11.80
N TYR A 32 8.23 -9.95 12.26
CA TYR A 32 9.62 -9.90 11.81
C TYR A 32 10.57 -9.59 12.96
N THR A 33 11.84 -9.97 12.82
CA THR A 33 12.83 -9.80 13.90
C THR A 33 13.72 -8.58 13.72
N ASP A 34 14.01 -8.21 12.48
CA ASP A 34 14.81 -7.03 12.14
C ASP A 34 14.48 -6.53 10.73
N ALA A 35 15.13 -5.44 10.33
CA ALA A 35 14.93 -4.83 9.03
C ALA A 35 15.22 -5.79 7.85
N LYS A 36 16.22 -6.68 7.98
CA LYS A 36 16.57 -7.62 6.92
C LYS A 36 15.52 -8.72 6.80
N ASP A 37 15.04 -9.23 7.93
CA ASP A 37 13.95 -10.21 7.98
C ASP A 37 12.65 -9.61 7.41
N LEU A 38 12.33 -8.36 7.74
CA LEU A 38 11.18 -7.65 7.16
C LEU A 38 11.27 -7.60 5.63
N ILE A 39 12.38 -7.12 5.08
CA ILE A 39 12.61 -7.07 3.63
C ILE A 39 12.44 -8.46 3.00
N ALA A 40 13.05 -9.48 3.60
CA ALA A 40 13.05 -10.84 3.07
C ALA A 40 11.65 -11.49 3.06
N LYS A 41 10.76 -11.07 3.97
CA LYS A 41 9.40 -11.59 4.08
C LYS A 41 8.39 -10.91 3.16
N LEU A 42 8.66 -9.68 2.70
CA LEU A 42 7.79 -8.99 1.75
C LEU A 42 7.83 -9.68 0.39
N ARG A 43 6.66 -9.88 -0.22
CA ARG A 43 6.55 -10.50 -1.55
C ARG A 43 6.05 -9.48 -2.57
N PRO A 44 6.95 -8.92 -3.41
CA PRO A 44 6.58 -7.97 -4.44
C PRO A 44 5.49 -8.52 -5.36
N ASN A 45 4.56 -7.66 -5.76
CA ASN A 45 3.39 -7.94 -6.59
C ASN A 45 2.35 -8.91 -5.97
N ILE A 46 2.57 -9.39 -4.74
CA ILE A 46 1.64 -10.26 -4.02
C ILE A 46 1.03 -9.52 -2.83
N ASP A 47 1.89 -8.94 -1.98
CA ASP A 47 1.45 -8.34 -0.72
C ASP A 47 1.14 -6.85 -0.88
N GLY A 48 -0.07 -6.47 -0.52
CA GLY A 48 -0.37 -5.12 -0.08
C GLY A 48 0.16 -4.95 1.33
N VAL A 49 0.74 -3.80 1.62
CA VAL A 49 1.41 -3.54 2.90
C VAL A 49 0.72 -2.38 3.58
N MET A 50 0.39 -2.56 4.86
CA MET A 50 -0.12 -1.52 5.73
C MET A 50 0.85 -1.33 6.88
N LEU A 51 1.27 -0.09 7.08
CA LEU A 51 2.14 0.33 8.17
C LEU A 51 1.32 1.11 9.18
N LYS A 52 1.51 0.80 10.47
CA LYS A 52 0.93 1.55 11.59
C LYS A 52 1.99 1.90 12.63
N LYS A 53 2.00 3.15 13.07
CA LYS A 53 2.79 3.65 14.19
C LYS A 53 1.99 4.73 14.95
N HIS A 54 1.48 4.38 16.13
CA HIS A 54 0.61 5.27 16.92
C HIS A 54 -0.58 5.78 16.07
N TYR A 55 -0.70 7.10 15.88
CA TYR A 55 -1.74 7.74 15.09
C TYR A 55 -1.41 7.85 13.59
N LYS A 56 -0.23 7.40 13.17
CA LYS A 56 0.23 7.43 11.77
C LYS A 56 0.00 6.08 11.12
N SER A 57 -0.56 6.10 9.92
CA SER A 57 -0.73 4.88 9.13
C SER A 57 -0.73 5.19 7.64
N ALA A 58 -0.23 4.25 6.85
CA ALA A 58 -0.37 4.28 5.40
C ALA A 58 -0.50 2.87 4.86
N THR A 59 -0.97 2.77 3.62
CA THR A 59 -0.99 1.50 2.89
C THR A 59 -0.66 1.69 1.42
N PHE A 60 -0.06 0.65 0.84
CA PHE A 60 0.10 0.46 -0.58
C PHE A 60 -0.52 -0.87 -1.00
N LEU A 61 -1.25 -0.85 -2.11
CA LEU A 61 -1.79 -2.05 -2.76
C LEU A 61 -0.65 -2.83 -3.44
N PRO A 62 -0.84 -4.14 -3.73
CA PRO A 62 0.17 -4.93 -4.43
C PRO A 62 0.64 -4.33 -5.77
N GLN A 63 -0.24 -3.62 -6.49
CA GLN A 63 0.09 -3.00 -7.78
C GLN A 63 1.20 -1.93 -7.67
N VAL A 64 1.41 -1.34 -6.49
CA VAL A 64 2.47 -0.33 -6.29
C VAL A 64 3.88 -0.93 -6.47
N TRP A 65 4.03 -2.24 -6.26
CA TRP A 65 5.29 -2.95 -6.50
C TRP A 65 5.76 -2.86 -7.96
N GLU A 66 4.86 -2.62 -8.93
CA GLU A 66 5.24 -2.44 -10.33
C GLU A 66 6.15 -1.21 -10.54
N GLN A 67 5.91 -0.16 -9.74
CA GLN A 67 6.68 1.08 -9.76
C GLN A 67 7.86 1.03 -8.77
N LEU A 68 7.64 0.43 -7.60
CA LEU A 68 8.62 0.34 -6.51
C LEU A 68 9.03 -1.12 -6.29
N LYS A 69 9.82 -1.66 -7.22
CA LYS A 69 10.18 -3.09 -7.23
C LYS A 69 11.12 -3.50 -6.10
N ASP A 70 11.90 -2.55 -5.60
CA ASP A 70 12.84 -2.76 -4.50
C ASP A 70 12.11 -2.60 -3.15
N PRO A 71 12.15 -3.61 -2.25
CA PRO A 71 11.46 -3.54 -0.96
C PRO A 71 11.93 -2.41 -0.05
N GLU A 72 13.21 -2.03 -0.09
CA GLU A 72 13.72 -0.93 0.74
C GLU A 72 13.16 0.41 0.25
N ILE A 73 13.16 0.62 -1.07
CA ILE A 73 12.54 1.80 -1.68
C ILE A 73 11.03 1.83 -1.38
N PHE A 74 10.35 0.70 -1.54
CA PHE A 74 8.92 0.58 -1.24
C PHE A 74 8.60 0.99 0.21
N LEU A 75 9.36 0.47 1.18
CA LEU A 75 9.19 0.78 2.59
C LEU A 75 9.52 2.25 2.92
N ASN A 76 10.54 2.82 2.28
CA ASN A 76 10.87 4.25 2.41
C ASN A 76 9.68 5.12 2.01
N HIS A 77 9.12 4.87 0.82
CA HIS A 77 7.95 5.60 0.32
C HIS A 77 6.71 5.37 1.19
N LEU A 78 6.52 4.15 1.72
CA LEU A 78 5.39 3.86 2.60
C LEU A 78 5.50 4.61 3.93
N CYS A 79 6.70 4.70 4.50
CA CYS A 79 6.96 5.50 5.70
C CYS A 79 6.69 6.98 5.45
N SER A 80 7.21 7.53 4.34
CA SER A 80 6.95 8.91 3.92
C SER A 80 5.45 9.20 3.76
N LYS A 81 4.71 8.28 3.13
CA LYS A 81 3.24 8.35 3.00
C LYS A 81 2.52 8.33 4.36
N ALA A 82 3.05 7.62 5.35
CA ALA A 82 2.53 7.64 6.72
C ALA A 82 2.93 8.91 7.50
N GLY A 83 3.72 9.81 6.90
CA GLY A 83 4.27 10.99 7.55
C GLY A 83 5.41 10.68 8.53
N LEU A 84 6.13 9.58 8.31
CA LEU A 84 7.33 9.18 9.06
C LEU A 84 8.60 9.53 8.27
N SER A 85 9.76 9.48 8.93
CA SER A 85 11.05 9.46 8.23
C SER A 85 11.13 8.24 7.33
N GLU A 86 11.76 8.36 6.17
CA GLU A 86 11.81 7.28 5.16
C GLU A 86 12.44 6.00 5.70
N ASP A 87 13.48 6.10 6.52
CA ASP A 87 14.24 4.97 7.07
C ASP A 87 13.72 4.47 8.43
N GLU A 88 12.57 4.96 8.90
CA GLU A 88 12.02 4.63 10.22
C GLU A 88 11.82 3.11 10.43
N TRP A 89 11.50 2.39 9.35
CA TRP A 89 11.30 0.94 9.35
C TRP A 89 12.58 0.14 9.64
N ARG A 90 13.76 0.76 9.54
CA ARG A 90 15.05 0.09 9.82
C ARG A 90 15.38 0.02 11.30
N SER A 91 14.93 1.00 12.07
CA SER A 91 15.38 1.24 13.44
C SER A 91 14.28 1.10 14.48
N CYS A 92 13.02 1.19 14.05
CA CYS A 92 11.85 1.07 14.92
C CYS A 92 11.06 -0.20 14.65
N ASP A 93 10.48 -0.74 15.72
CA ASP A 93 9.44 -1.73 15.63
C ASP A 93 8.15 -1.05 15.13
N LEU A 94 7.73 -1.41 13.91
CA LEU A 94 6.54 -0.91 13.24
C LEU A 94 5.53 -2.03 13.18
N ASN A 95 4.25 -1.71 13.42
CA ASN A 95 3.21 -2.70 13.18
C ASN A 95 2.97 -2.77 11.66
N ILE A 96 3.52 -3.81 11.04
CA ILE A 96 3.34 -4.12 9.62
C ILE A 96 2.25 -5.18 9.48
N LEU A 97 1.25 -4.88 8.64
CA LEU A 97 0.27 -5.85 8.21
C LEU A 97 0.39 -6.08 6.71
N ILE A 98 0.12 -7.30 6.28
CA ILE A 98 0.04 -7.67 4.87
C ILE A 98 -1.36 -8.18 4.52
N TYR A 99 -1.77 -7.94 3.28
CA TYR A 99 -3.02 -8.46 2.70
C TYR A 99 -2.81 -8.73 1.23
N GLN A 100 -3.69 -9.52 0.62
CA GLN A 100 -3.71 -9.75 -0.82
C GLN A 100 -4.95 -9.10 -1.44
N VAL A 101 -4.85 -8.82 -2.73
CA VAL A 101 -5.91 -8.18 -3.50
C VAL A 101 -6.30 -9.04 -4.67
N GLN A 102 -7.60 -9.23 -4.86
CA GLN A 102 -8.17 -9.62 -6.14
C GLN A 102 -8.81 -8.38 -6.78
N SER A 103 -8.26 -7.94 -7.91
CA SER A 103 -8.77 -6.78 -8.64
C SER A 103 -9.65 -7.21 -9.82
N PHE A 104 -10.72 -6.47 -10.03
CA PHE A 104 -11.65 -6.61 -11.14
C PHE A 104 -11.81 -5.25 -11.81
N GLN A 105 -11.68 -5.20 -13.13
CA GLN A 105 -11.78 -3.97 -13.90
C GLN A 105 -12.73 -4.18 -15.08
N GLU A 106 -13.46 -3.14 -15.45
CA GLU A 106 -14.24 -3.14 -16.69
C GLU A 106 -13.34 -3.32 -17.92
N GLN A 107 -13.84 -4.07 -18.90
CA GLN A 107 -13.20 -4.22 -20.21
C GLN A 107 -13.63 -3.08 -21.12
N LEU A 108 -12.68 -2.58 -21.91
CA LEU A 108 -12.90 -1.58 -22.96
C LEU A 108 -13.66 -2.18 -24.16
#